data_AF-A0A929ZCQ8-F1
#
_entry.id   AF-A0A929ZCQ8-F1
#
_cell.length_a   1.000
_cell.length_b   1.000
_cell.length_c   1.000
_cell.angle_alpha   90.00
_cell.angle_beta   90.00
_cell.angle_gamma   90.00
#
_symmetry.space_group_name_H-M   'P 1'
#
loop_
_entity.id
_entity.type
_entity.pdbx_description
1 polymer ?
#
loop_
_entity_poly.entity_id
_entity_poly.type
_entity_poly.pdbx_seq_one_letter_code
_entity_poly.pdbx_strand_id
1 'polypeptide(L)' 'MKTDNQRREFEFALETVLKAADSKIKTVKINWDERDMEFREAANTVTITYKNDYEIKVNVAMDSWKAIIRDVLKQI' A
#
# COMPACT_ATOMS: atom_id res chain seq x y z
N MET A 1 -10.37 8.81 15.15
CA MET A 1 -9.20 9.70 14.92
C MET A 1 -7.89 9.19 15.56
N LYS A 2 -7.65 7.87 15.60
CA LYS A 2 -6.30 7.29 15.80
C LYS A 2 -5.83 6.52 14.56
N THR A 3 -6.75 5.80 13.93
CA THR A 3 -6.52 4.95 12.75
C THR A 3 -6.20 5.72 11.46
N ASP A 4 -6.69 6.94 11.26
CA ASP A 4 -6.35 7.74 10.05
C ASP A 4 -4.89 8.20 10.03
N ASN A 5 -4.36 8.60 11.19
CA ASN A 5 -2.94 8.95 11.29
C ASN A 5 -2.07 7.70 11.09
N GLN A 6 -2.48 6.57 11.67
CA GLN A 6 -1.77 5.30 11.47
C GLN A 6 -1.78 4.83 10.01
N ARG A 7 -2.90 4.99 9.28
CA ARG A 7 -2.96 4.70 7.84
C ARG A 7 -1.99 5.57 7.05
N ARG A 8 -1.96 6.88 7.31
CA ARG A 8 -1.03 7.81 6.64
C ARG A 8 0.43 7.50 6.94
N GLU A 9 0.76 7.19 8.19
CA GLU A 9 2.10 6.77 8.59
C GLU A 9 2.49 5.46 7.89
N PHE A 10 1.55 4.52 7.80
CA PHE A 10 1.77 3.26 7.10
C PHE A 10 1.95 3.45 5.59
N GLU A 11 1.11 4.27 4.95
CA GLU A 11 1.24 4.64 3.53
C GLU A 11 2.61 5.26 3.24
N PHE A 12 3.03 6.22 4.07
CA PHE A 12 4.33 6.87 3.94
C PHE A 12 5.48 5.87 4.12
N ALA A 13 5.41 5.00 5.13
CA ALA A 13 6.43 3.98 5.38
C ALA A 13 6.51 2.97 4.23
N LEU A 14 5.36 2.49 3.73
CA LEU A 14 5.29 1.55 2.60
C LEU A 14 5.90 2.19 1.35
N GLU A 15 5.48 3.41 0.99
CA GLU A 15 6.01 4.11 -0.18
C GLU A 15 7.53 4.32 -0.08
N THR A 16 8.02 4.72 1.10
CA THR A 16 9.46 4.91 1.34
C THR A 16 10.24 3.61 1.15
N VAL A 17 9.78 2.51 1.74
CA VAL A 17 10.44 1.20 1.62
C VAL A 17 10.44 0.71 0.18
N LEU A 18 9.32 0.82 -0.53
CA LEU A 18 9.23 0.36 -1.92
C LEU A 18 10.10 1.20 -2.86
N LYS A 19 10.15 2.52 -2.69
CA LYS A 19 11.05 3.39 -3.47
C LYS A 19 12.53 3.13 -3.16
N ALA A 20 12.86 2.71 -1.94
CA ALA A 20 14.21 2.28 -1.59
C ALA A 20 14.57 0.93 -2.22
N ALA A 21 13.59 0.03 -2.38
CA ALA A 21 13.77 -1.26 -3.04
C ALA A 21 13.86 -1.14 -4.57
N ASP A 22 13.01 -0.31 -5.19
CA ASP A 22 13.04 0.00 -6.62
C ASP A 22 12.90 1.50 -6.90
N SER A 23 14.01 2.11 -7.30
CA SER A 23 14.09 3.53 -7.68
C SER A 23 13.25 3.93 -8.91
N LYS A 24 12.70 2.97 -9.67
CA LYS A 24 11.82 3.22 -10.81
C LYS A 24 10.39 3.51 -10.37
N ILE A 25 10.02 3.24 -9.12
CA ILE A 25 8.70 3.54 -8.58
C ILE A 25 8.51 5.05 -8.46
N LYS A 26 7.38 5.55 -8.96
CA LYS A 26 6.98 6.97 -8.94
C LYS A 26 6.05 7.25 -7.76
N THR A 27 5.00 6.44 -7.61
CA THR A 27 4.00 6.58 -6.55
C THR A 27 3.47 5.23 -6.11
N VAL A 28 3.07 5.13 -4.84
CA VAL A 28 2.39 3.97 -4.26
C VAL A 28 1.08 4.44 -3.65
N LYS A 29 -0.03 3.77 -3.96
CA LYS A 29 -1.35 4.10 -3.41
C LYS A 29 -2.01 2.85 -2.85
N ILE A 30 -2.38 2.91 -1.58
CA ILE A 30 -3.20 1.87 -0.94
C ILE A 30 -4.68 2.22 -1.16
N ASN A 31 -5.45 1.27 -1.69
CA ASN A 31 -6.90 1.39 -1.81
C ASN A 31 -7.54 0.68 -0.61
N TRP A 32 -7.82 1.44 0.43
CA TRP A 32 -8.49 0.96 1.65
C TRP A 32 -9.93 0.52 1.37
N ASP A 33 -10.45 -0.42 2.17
CA ASP A 33 -11.87 -0.75 2.15
C ASP A 33 -12.64 0.27 2.99
N GLU A 34 -13.37 1.17 2.31
CA GLU A 34 -14.18 2.21 2.94
C GLU A 34 -15.43 1.66 3.64
N ARG A 35 -15.78 0.38 3.43
CA ARG A 35 -16.89 -0.28 4.15
C ARG A 35 -16.50 -0.65 5.58
N ASP A 36 -15.21 -0.84 5.83
CA ASP A 36 -14.66 -1.02 7.17
C ASP A 36 -14.49 0.36 7.85
N MET A 37 -15.62 0.98 8.18
CA MET A 37 -15.61 2.30 8.83
C MET A 37 -15.28 2.24 10.32
N GLU A 38 -15.55 1.09 10.96
CA GLU A 38 -15.44 0.89 12.40
C GLU A 38 -13.99 0.66 12.83
N PHE A 39 -13.26 -0.20 12.11
CA PHE A 39 -11.87 -0.52 12.44
C PHE A 39 -10.91 0.20 11.50
N ARG A 40 -11.30 0.44 10.24
CA ARG A 40 -10.42 1.08 9.24
C ARG A 40 -9.10 0.31 9.07
N GLU A 41 -9.15 -1.00 9.10
CA GLU A 41 -7.96 -1.85 9.02
C GLU A 41 -7.80 -2.53 7.65
N ALA A 42 -8.89 -2.74 6.92
CA ALA A 42 -8.86 -3.50 5.68
C ALA A 42 -8.43 -2.68 4.46
N ALA A 43 -7.55 -3.26 3.63
CA ALA A 43 -7.20 -2.78 2.29
C ALA A 43 -7.60 -3.80 1.23
N ASN A 44 -7.97 -3.32 0.04
CA ASN A 44 -8.32 -4.19 -1.09
C ASN A 44 -7.13 -4.42 -2.01
N THR A 45 -6.47 -3.33 -2.41
CA THR A 45 -5.36 -3.38 -3.38
C THR A 45 -4.30 -2.33 -3.07
N VAL A 46 -3.08 -2.58 -3.52
CA VAL A 46 -2.01 -1.57 -3.64
C VAL A 46 -1.72 -1.34 -5.11
N THR A 47 -1.82 -0.09 -5.55
CA THR A 47 -1.41 0.32 -6.90
C THR A 47 -0.01 0.91 -6.83
N ILE A 48 0.90 0.41 -7.66
CA ILE A 48 2.24 0.96 -7.84
C ILE A 48 2.34 1.51 -9.26
N THR A 49 2.69 2.78 -9.37
CA THR A 49 2.93 3.45 -10.66
C THR A 49 4.43 3.68 -10.80
N TYR A 50 5.00 3.24 -11.92
CA TYR A 50 6.41 3.42 -12.26
C TYR A 50 6.64 4.73 -13.03
N LYS A 51 7.89 5.16 -13.15
CA LYS A 51 8.27 6.40 -13.86
C LYS A 51 7.94 6.40 -15.35
N ASN A 52 7.79 5.22 -15.96
CA ASN A 52 7.34 5.04 -17.35
C ASN A 52 5.80 4.93 -17.46
N ASP A 53 5.07 5.31 -16.42
CA ASP A 53 3.60 5.23 -16.31
C ASP A 53 3.02 3.81 -16.42
N TYR A 54 3.86 2.77 -16.34
CA TYR A 54 3.40 1.40 -16.13
C TYR A 54 2.82 1.26 -14.72
N GLU A 55 1.74 0.48 -14.58
CA GLU A 55 1.09 0.23 -13.30
C GLU A 55 0.98 -1.26 -13.01
N ILE A 56 1.23 -1.63 -11.76
CA ILE A 56 0.84 -2.93 -11.22
C ILE A 56 -0.18 -2.72 -10.10
N LYS A 57 -1.10 -3.69 -9.98
CA LYS A 57 -2.09 -3.74 -8.92
C LYS A 57 -1.93 -5.05 -8.16
N VAL A 58 -1.56 -4.95 -6.89
CA VAL A 58 -1.39 -6.09 -6.00
C VAL A 58 -2.67 -6.25 -5.19
N ASN A 59 -3.30 -7.41 -5.27
CA ASN A 59 -4.43 -7.75 -4.40
C ASN A 59 -3.90 -8.05 -3.00
N VAL A 60 -4.42 -7.34 -2.00
CA VAL A 60 -4.05 -7.47 -0.58
C VAL A 60 -5.28 -7.61 0.31
N ALA A 61 -6.41 -8.01 -0.28
CA ALA A 61 -7.63 -8.25 0.47
C ALA A 61 -7.36 -9.30 1.57
N MET A 62 -7.82 -9.01 2.78
CA MET A 62 -7.62 -9.83 3.98
C MET A 62 -6.19 -9.87 4.54
N ASP A 63 -5.24 -9.15 3.93
CA ASP A 63 -3.89 -9.05 4.48
C ASP A 63 -3.85 -8.11 5.69
N SER A 64 -3.17 -8.57 6.75
CA SER A 64 -2.71 -7.65 7.80
C SER A 64 -1.73 -6.63 7.23
N TRP A 65 -1.58 -5.46 7.85
CA TRP A 65 -0.68 -4.41 7.36
C TRP A 65 0.77 -4.88 7.16
N LYS A 66 1.25 -5.79 8.02
CA LYS A 66 2.57 -6.41 7.85
C LYS A 66 2.65 -7.33 6.62
N ALA A 67 1.56 -8.03 6.31
CA ALA A 67 1.48 -8.90 5.13
C ALA A 67 1.45 -8.09 3.83
N ILE A 68 0.77 -6.92 3.81
CA ILE A 68 0.74 -6.00 2.66
C ILE A 68 2.17 -5.68 2.19
N ILE A 69 3.06 -5.24 3.10
CA ILE A 69 4.44 -4.89 2.73
C ILE A 69 5.14 -6.08 2.05
N ARG A 70 5.06 -7.26 2.67
CA ARG A 70 5.71 -8.48 2.18
C ARG A 70 5.18 -8.87 0.81
N ASP A 71 3.87 -8.86 0.62
CA ASP A 71 3.27 -9.37 -0.61
C ASP A 71 3.40 -8.39 -1.77
N VAL A 72 3.46 -7.08 -1.49
CA VAL A 72 3.84 -6.08 -2.48
C VAL A 72 5.31 -6.20 -2.87
N LEU A 73 6.23 -6.40 -1.90
CA LEU A 73 7.66 -6.58 -2.17
C LEU A 73 7.98 -7.79 -3.08
N LYS A 74 7.14 -8.83 -3.09
CA LYS A 74 7.30 -9.99 -3.98
C LYS A 74 6.95 -9.71 -5.43
N GLN A 75 6.26 -8.61 -5.72
CA GLN A 75 5.72 -8.28 -7.03
C GLN A 75 6.54 -7.20 -7.75
N ILE A 76 7.52 -6.60 -7.07
CA ILE A 76 8.39 -5.54 -7.61
C ILE A 76 9.81 -6.04 -7.87
#